data_AF-A0A835DFC6-F1
#
_entry.id   AF-A0A835DFC6-F1
#
_cell.length_a   1.000
_cell.length_b   1.000
_cell.length_c   1.000
_cell.angle_alpha   90.00
_cell.angle_beta   90.00
_cell.angle_gamma   90.00
#
_symmetry.space_group_name_H-M   'P 1'
#
loop_
_entity.id
_entity.type
_entity.pdbx_description
1 polymer ?
#
loop_
_entity_poly.entity_id
_entity_poly.type
_entity_poly.pdbx_seq_one_letter_code
_entity_poly.pdbx_strand_id
1 'polypeptide(L)'
;MDDLETAILISFDECGTADPVLKSQALAYCQQLKETSSICSLCMERISYTEFVQVQFWCLQTIDEVLRLRYSSMNPNEKLNIRKSVEVLLLDAKVQNLEESYAKIANVEQVIMAVNALSKVLLHP
;
A
#
# COMPACT_ATOMS: atom_id res chain seq x y z
N MET A 1 -15.34 -7.94 1.61
CA MET A 1 -14.89 -6.55 1.51
C MET A 1 -15.04 -5.92 2.89
N ASP A 2 -13.95 -5.46 3.50
CA ASP A 2 -14.02 -4.81 4.82
C ASP A 2 -14.24 -3.28 4.71
N ASP A 3 -14.39 -2.61 5.86
CA ASP A 3 -14.65 -1.17 5.94
C ASP A 3 -13.53 -0.32 5.33
N LEU A 4 -12.26 -0.76 5.42
CA LEU A 4 -11.12 -0.05 4.83
C LEU A 4 -11.12 -0.18 3.31
N GLU A 5 -11.34 -1.37 2.78
CA GLU A 5 -11.50 -1.57 1.33
C GLU A 5 -12.59 -0.67 0.77
N THR A 6 -13.72 -0.62 1.48
CA THR A 6 -14.89 0.15 1.07
C THR A 6 -14.57 1.64 1.07
N ALA A 7 -13.94 2.13 2.14
CA ALA A 7 -13.50 3.51 2.23
C ALA A 7 -12.49 3.88 1.12
N ILE A 8 -11.54 2.99 0.82
CA ILE A 8 -10.58 3.22 -0.26
C ILE A 8 -11.30 3.32 -1.60
N LEU A 9 -12.17 2.37 -1.95
CA LEU A 9 -12.87 2.41 -3.24
C LEU A 9 -13.71 3.69 -3.39
N ILE A 10 -14.42 4.10 -2.33
CA ILE A 10 -15.18 5.35 -2.32
C ILE A 10 -14.24 6.56 -2.50
N SER A 11 -13.07 6.57 -1.86
CA SER A 11 -12.12 7.68 -1.99
C SER A 11 -11.57 7.84 -3.42
N PHE A 12 -11.44 6.74 -4.17
CA PHE A 12 -10.99 6.71 -5.56
C PHE A 12 -12.12 6.88 -6.60
N ASP A 13 -13.37 7.09 -6.18
CA ASP A 13 -14.47 7.30 -7.13
C ASP A 13 -14.36 8.67 -7.84
N GLU A 14 -13.73 8.69 -9.00
CA GLU A 14 -13.59 9.89 -9.84
C GLU A 14 -14.83 10.15 -10.72
N CYS A 15 -15.66 9.12 -10.93
CA CYS A 15 -16.90 9.22 -11.71
C CYS A 15 -18.01 9.99 -10.96
N GLY A 16 -17.82 10.29 -9.68
CA GLY A 16 -18.78 11.02 -8.86
C GLY A 16 -20.07 10.23 -8.59
N THR A 17 -19.96 8.91 -8.55
CA THR A 17 -21.07 8.01 -8.23
C THR A 17 -21.37 7.96 -6.74
N ALA A 18 -20.34 8.15 -5.90
CA ALA A 18 -20.45 8.22 -4.47
C ALA A 18 -20.98 9.58 -4.02
N ASP A 19 -21.84 9.56 -2.99
CA ASP A 19 -22.28 10.77 -2.32
C ASP A 19 -21.06 11.59 -1.80
N PRO A 20 -21.00 12.90 -2.03
CA PRO A 20 -19.85 13.72 -1.62
C PRO A 20 -19.55 13.69 -0.11
N VAL A 21 -20.59 13.59 0.73
CA VAL A 21 -20.42 13.50 2.19
C VAL A 21 -19.81 12.15 2.54
N LEU A 22 -20.32 11.06 1.96
CA LEU A 22 -19.75 9.73 2.12
C LEU A 22 -18.29 9.66 1.65
N LYS A 23 -17.96 10.30 0.52
CA LYS A 23 -16.58 10.39 0.02
C LYS A 23 -15.67 11.15 0.99
N SER A 24 -16.14 12.27 1.54
CA SER A 24 -15.40 13.00 2.55
C SER A 24 -15.16 12.17 3.82
N GLN A 25 -16.14 11.37 4.25
CA GLN A 25 -16.01 10.50 5.41
C GLN A 25 -15.02 9.37 5.17
N ALA A 26 -15.07 8.74 3.99
CA ALA A 26 -14.13 7.70 3.58
C ALA A 26 -12.68 8.23 3.57
N LEU A 27 -12.45 9.43 3.02
CA LEU A 27 -11.15 10.09 3.05
C LEU A 27 -10.67 10.34 4.49
N ALA A 28 -11.53 10.86 5.36
CA ALA A 28 -11.18 11.12 6.76
C ALA A 28 -10.82 9.82 7.51
N TYR A 29 -11.58 8.75 7.29
CA TYR A 29 -11.30 7.43 7.86
C TYR A 29 -9.94 6.89 7.40
N CYS A 30 -9.67 6.94 6.09
CA CYS A 30 -8.37 6.54 5.54
C CYS A 30 -7.21 7.34 6.16
N GLN A 31 -7.36 8.66 6.32
CA GLN A 31 -6.31 9.50 6.93
C GLN A 31 -6.09 9.16 8.40
N GLN A 32 -7.15 8.96 9.18
CA GLN A 32 -7.01 8.55 10.58
C GLN A 32 -6.29 7.20 10.72
N LEU A 33 -6.57 6.25 9.83
CA LEU A 33 -5.88 4.96 9.83
C LEU A 33 -4.39 5.09 9.54
N LYS A 34 -3.97 6.05 8.70
CA LYS A 34 -2.54 6.28 8.45
C LYS A 34 -1.78 6.64 9.72
N GLU A 35 -2.41 7.28 10.70
CA GLU A 35 -1.75 7.65 11.96
C GLU A 35 -1.51 6.46 12.89
N THR A 36 -2.18 5.33 12.69
CA THR A 36 -2.00 4.13 13.51
C THR A 36 -0.60 3.52 13.31
N SER A 37 -0.07 2.86 14.34
CA SER A 37 1.22 2.12 14.24
C SER A 37 1.10 0.83 13.43
N SER A 38 -0.10 0.25 13.34
CA SER A 38 -0.38 -1.00 12.64
C SER A 38 -0.63 -0.84 11.15
N ILE A 39 -0.66 0.39 10.62
CA ILE A 39 -1.04 0.64 9.21
C ILE A 39 -0.13 -0.08 8.22
N CYS A 40 1.19 -0.10 8.45
CA CYS A 40 2.11 -0.77 7.53
C CYS A 40 1.84 -2.28 7.49
N SER A 41 1.63 -2.93 8.63
CA SER A 41 1.28 -4.35 8.67
C SER A 41 -0.07 -4.62 8.00
N LEU A 42 -1.08 -3.78 8.25
CA LEU A 42 -2.40 -3.91 7.66
C LEU A 42 -2.33 -3.81 6.13
N CYS A 43 -1.61 -2.80 5.61
CA CYS A 43 -1.40 -2.63 4.17
C CYS A 43 -0.65 -3.81 3.54
N MET A 44 0.38 -4.34 4.21
CA MET A 44 1.14 -5.50 3.72
C MET A 44 0.26 -6.75 3.60
N GLU A 45 -0.58 -7.02 4.60
CA GLU A 45 -1.56 -8.10 4.54
C GLU A 45 -2.54 -7.88 3.38
N ARG A 46 -3.08 -6.66 3.26
CA ARG A 46 -4.11 -6.33 2.27
C ARG A 46 -3.65 -6.53 0.83
N ILE A 47 -2.43 -6.13 0.51
CA ILE A 47 -1.88 -6.20 -0.86
C ILE A 47 -1.95 -7.62 -1.42
N SER A 48 -1.74 -8.65 -0.58
CA SER A 48 -1.76 -10.05 -1.01
C SER A 48 -3.16 -10.65 -1.19
N TYR A 49 -4.19 -10.08 -0.56
CA TYR A 49 -5.54 -10.66 -0.53
C TYR A 49 -6.57 -9.90 -1.36
N THR A 50 -6.38 -8.61 -1.60
CA THR A 50 -7.37 -7.80 -2.31
C THR A 50 -7.25 -7.96 -3.82
N GLU A 51 -8.40 -8.07 -4.49
CA GLU A 51 -8.49 -8.10 -5.97
C GLU A 51 -8.60 -6.68 -6.56
N PHE A 52 -8.76 -5.65 -5.72
CA PHE A 52 -8.96 -4.27 -6.15
C PHE A 52 -7.64 -3.52 -6.27
N VAL A 53 -7.31 -3.10 -7.50
CA VAL A 53 -6.07 -2.36 -7.79
C VAL A 53 -6.01 -1.03 -7.01
N GLN A 54 -7.14 -0.35 -6.80
CA GLN A 54 -7.20 0.88 -6.01
C GLN A 54 -6.73 0.64 -4.56
N VAL A 55 -7.09 -0.51 -3.99
CA VAL A 55 -6.70 -0.88 -2.62
C VAL A 55 -5.22 -1.22 -2.56
N GLN A 56 -4.72 -2.00 -3.53
CA GLN A 56 -3.29 -2.30 -3.65
C GLN A 56 -2.46 -1.00 -3.75
N PHE A 57 -2.88 -0.09 -4.64
CA PHE A 57 -2.21 1.20 -4.85
C PHE A 57 -2.23 2.06 -3.60
N TRP A 58 -3.40 2.23 -2.96
CA TRP A 58 -3.50 3.01 -1.72
C TRP A 58 -2.62 2.43 -0.61
N CYS A 59 -2.56 1.11 -0.48
CA CYS A 59 -1.72 0.43 0.50
C CYS A 59 -0.23 0.68 0.25
N LEU A 60 0.23 0.56 -1.00
CA LEU A 60 1.62 0.84 -1.39
C LEU A 60 1.99 2.31 -1.15
N GLN A 61 1.13 3.24 -1.56
CA GLN A 61 1.33 4.67 -1.34
C GLN A 61 1.38 5.00 0.15
N THR A 62 0.50 4.39 0.96
CA THR A 62 0.47 4.60 2.41
C THR A 62 1.74 4.08 3.07
N ILE A 63 2.22 2.89 2.69
CA ILE A 63 3.48 2.35 3.21
C ILE A 63 4.65 3.30 2.90
N ASP A 64 4.76 3.77 1.66
CA ASP A 64 5.80 4.72 1.24
C ASP A 64 5.76 6.03 2.05
N GLU A 65 4.57 6.61 2.18
CA GLU A 65 4.35 7.83 2.96
C GLU A 65 4.74 7.65 4.43
N VAL A 66 4.27 6.58 5.06
CA VAL A 66 4.55 6.31 6.48
C VAL A 66 6.02 6.04 6.73
N LEU A 67 6.69 5.30 5.84
CA LEU A 67 8.13 5.07 5.94
C LEU A 67 8.90 6.38 5.81
N ARG A 68 8.59 7.23 4.82
CA ARG A 68 9.25 8.53 4.68
C ARG A 68 9.10 9.41 5.91
N LEU A 69 7.92 9.42 6.53
CA LEU A 69 7.63 10.31 7.65
C LEU A 69 8.14 9.78 8.99
N ARG A 70 8.07 8.46 9.24
CA ARG A 70 8.21 7.89 10.58
C ARG A 70 9.26 6.79 10.71
N TYR A 71 9.98 6.43 9.64
CA TYR A 71 10.95 5.32 9.72
C TYR A 71 12.01 5.51 10.80
N SER A 72 12.56 6.72 10.96
CA SER A 72 13.58 6.98 11.98
C SER A 72 13.07 6.74 13.41
N SER A 73 11.78 7.00 13.66
CA SER A 73 11.13 6.77 14.96
C SER A 73 10.58 5.36 15.17
N MET A 74 10.48 4.54 14.12
CA MET A 74 9.99 3.16 14.23
C MET A 74 10.94 2.29 15.05
N ASN A 75 10.37 1.37 15.81
CA ASN A 75 11.17 0.42 16.57
C ASN A 75 11.80 -0.65 15.64
N PRO A 76 12.88 -1.33 16.06
CA PRO A 76 13.58 -2.30 15.22
C PRO A 76 12.70 -3.49 14.75
N ASN A 77 11.72 -3.90 15.55
CA ASN A 77 10.83 -5.01 15.21
C ASN A 77 9.86 -4.61 14.09
N GLU A 78 9.29 -3.41 14.14
CA GLU A 78 8.46 -2.86 13.06
C GLU A 78 9.26 -2.81 11.75
N LYS A 79 10.48 -2.28 11.79
CA LYS A 79 11.37 -2.21 10.62
C LYS A 79 11.67 -3.59 10.05
N LEU A 80 11.93 -4.57 10.92
CA LEU A 80 12.20 -5.95 10.51
C LEU A 80 10.97 -6.60 9.87
N ASN A 81 9.79 -6.41 10.45
CA ASN A 81 8.55 -6.97 9.94
C ASN A 81 8.23 -6.40 8.56
N ILE A 82 8.31 -5.08 8.39
CA ILE A 82 8.09 -4.41 7.10
C ILE A 82 9.04 -4.97 6.04
N ARG A 83 10.34 -5.07 6.33
CA ARG A 83 11.33 -5.62 5.40
C ARG A 83 11.01 -7.06 4.99
N LYS A 84 10.69 -7.93 5.95
CA LYS A 84 10.30 -9.33 5.67
C LYS A 84 9.06 -9.40 4.79
N SER A 85 8.04 -8.59 5.07
CA SER A 85 6.83 -8.54 4.25
C SER A 85 7.12 -8.07 2.82
N VAL A 86 7.98 -7.05 2.64
CA VAL A 86 8.42 -6.60 1.31
C VAL A 86 9.18 -7.71 0.57
N GLU A 87 10.07 -8.43 1.25
CA GLU A 87 10.79 -9.56 0.65
C GLU A 87 9.84 -10.63 0.13
N VAL A 88 8.81 -10.99 0.91
CA VAL A 88 7.76 -11.94 0.48
C VAL A 88 7.00 -11.42 -0.72
N LEU A 89 6.49 -10.18 -0.68
CA LEU A 89 5.77 -9.58 -1.80
C LEU A 89 6.62 -9.53 -3.08
N LEU A 90 7.91 -9.26 -2.97
CA LEU A 90 8.84 -9.26 -4.11
C LEU A 90 9.06 -10.67 -4.67
N LEU A 91 9.12 -11.69 -3.83
CA LEU A 91 9.23 -13.08 -4.28
C LEU A 91 7.94 -13.50 -5.00
N ASP A 92 6.79 -13.21 -4.43
CA ASP A 92 5.48 -13.50 -5.03
C ASP A 92 5.33 -12.80 -6.38
N ALA A 93 5.68 -11.51 -6.46
CA ALA A 93 5.65 -10.76 -7.72
C ALA A 93 6.62 -11.31 -8.78
N LYS A 94 7.78 -11.83 -8.38
CA LYS A 94 8.72 -12.49 -9.31
C LYS A 94 8.18 -13.81 -9.83
N VAL A 95 7.53 -14.60 -8.98
CA VAL A 95 6.87 -15.86 -9.36
C VAL A 95 5.71 -15.56 -10.33
N GLN A 96 4.88 -14.56 -10.04
CA GLN A 96 3.75 -14.20 -10.89
C GLN A 96 4.15 -13.54 -12.22
N ASN A 97 5.28 -12.83 -12.28
CA ASN A 97 5.84 -12.30 -13.54
C ASN A 97 6.27 -13.41 -14.52
N LEU A 98 6.44 -14.66 -14.07
CA LEU A 98 6.71 -15.79 -14.94
C LEU A 98 5.44 -16.35 -15.61
N GLU A 99 4.23 -15.94 -15.18
CA GLU A 99 3.00 -16.61 -15.61
C GLU A 99 1.98 -15.78 -16.40
N GLU A 100 1.74 -14.45 -16.25
CA GLU A 100 0.81 -13.77 -17.21
C GLU A 100 0.65 -12.23 -17.13
N SER A 101 0.61 -11.61 -18.32
CA SER A 101 -0.17 -10.44 -18.81
C SER A 101 0.22 -8.98 -18.47
N TYR A 102 0.24 -8.15 -19.53
CA TYR A 102 0.61 -6.74 -19.62
C TYR A 102 -0.11 -5.78 -18.64
N ALA A 103 -1.28 -6.14 -18.12
CA ALA A 103 -1.97 -5.34 -17.11
C ALA A 103 -1.29 -5.40 -15.72
N LYS A 104 -0.58 -6.49 -15.42
CA LYS A 104 0.26 -6.60 -14.21
C LYS A 104 1.58 -5.85 -14.37
N ILE A 105 2.03 -5.57 -15.59
CA ILE A 105 3.29 -4.84 -15.85
C ILE A 105 3.21 -3.41 -15.32
N ALA A 106 2.08 -2.72 -15.46
CA ALA A 106 1.90 -1.39 -14.87
C ALA A 106 1.97 -1.43 -13.32
N ASN A 107 1.38 -2.45 -12.70
CA ASN A 107 1.46 -2.66 -11.24
C ASN A 107 2.88 -3.05 -10.80
N VAL A 108 3.59 -3.87 -11.58
CA VAL A 108 4.97 -4.26 -11.34
C VAL A 108 5.91 -3.07 -11.53
N GLU A 109 5.70 -2.20 -12.52
CA GLU A 109 6.48 -0.97 -12.69
C GLU A 109 6.26 -0.01 -11.53
N GLN A 110 5.02 0.13 -11.04
CA GLN A 110 4.71 0.94 -9.86
C GLN A 110 5.30 0.35 -8.58
N VAL A 111 5.25 -0.98 -8.41
CA VAL A 111 5.89 -1.68 -7.28
C VAL A 111 7.41 -1.59 -7.37
N ILE A 112 8.01 -1.73 -8.55
CA ILE A 112 9.45 -1.56 -8.79
C ILE A 112 9.84 -0.10 -8.52
N MET A 113 9.03 0.87 -8.93
CA MET A 113 9.29 2.29 -8.67
C MET A 113 9.21 2.60 -7.17
N ALA A 114 8.19 2.08 -6.48
CA ALA A 114 8.05 2.19 -5.03
C ALA A 114 9.20 1.50 -4.30
N VAL A 115 9.56 0.28 -4.69
CA VAL A 115 10.68 -0.49 -4.11
C VAL A 115 12.01 0.17 -4.40
N ASN A 116 12.25 0.73 -5.59
CA ASN A 116 13.47 1.45 -5.93
C ASN A 116 13.57 2.78 -5.15
N ALA A 117 12.45 3.48 -4.97
CA ALA A 117 12.40 4.67 -4.13
C ALA A 117 12.69 4.32 -2.66
N LEU A 118 12.09 3.25 -2.14
CA LEU A 118 12.32 2.75 -0.79
C LEU A 118 13.76 2.22 -0.60
N SER A 119 14.31 1.51 -1.58
CA SER A 119 15.68 0.99 -1.56
C SER A 119 16.71 2.12 -1.53
N LYS A 120 16.50 3.20 -2.30
CA LYS A 120 17.36 4.40 -2.23
C LYS A 120 17.32 5.07 -0.86
N VAL A 121 16.15 5.14 -0.21
CA VAL A 121 15.98 5.72 1.12
C VAL A 121 16.56 4.83 2.22
N LEU A 122 16.54 3.51 2.05
CA LEU A 122 16.97 2.54 3.07
C LEU A 122 18.45 2.13 2.96
N LEU A 123 19.07 2.24 1.78
CA LEU A 123 20.47 1.84 1.55
C LEU A 123 21.46 3.00 1.55
N HIS A 124 21.00 4.25 1.51
CA HIS A 124 21.84 5.44 1.66
C HIS A 124 21.19 6.40 2.67
N PRO A 125 21.57 6.34 3.97
CA PRO A 125 21.13 7.31 4.97
C PRO A 125 21.66 8.72 4.69
#